data_AF-A0A8S3R0B6-F1
#
_entry.id   AF-A0A8S3R0B6-F1
#
_cell.length_a   1.000
_cell.length_b   1.000
_cell.length_c   1.000
_cell.angle_alpha   90.00
_cell.angle_beta   90.00
_cell.angle_gamma   90.00
#
_symmetry.space_group_name_H-M   'P 1'
#
loop_
_entity.id
_entity.type
_entity.pdbx_description
1 polymer ?
#
loop_
_entity_poly.entity_id
_entity_poly.type
_entity_poly.pdbx_seq_one_letter_code
_entity_poly.pdbx_strand_id
1 'polypeptide(L)'
;MYNNPIYSGMGKTPFQPATQCTYNMLENNTYKHSIVSTRQVSKLCSNKSEHKTKTKVKSHKGHCSANIEMHDSIGSEERWAKDCLLDLKNDGLEVQEITTDPDSSAFRAAESLFKAGTTNTQPIHFLDTRHVSANHRNFIKKMSGLKEIMPARLVSEKDKMLKRFALDMAARCQAEYNAAFDKFNMDSVRVKVHLSYACHAIVSCYQGDHNGCTKYSLVCSNRNSLKTWTEKSAYLKNNFKLNKSENTAALLRECVKYRLGPTMLNRTCKNTNTQKAEATNRAIRATVPSNVTFTRNYKGRVHTAIHNVNNGPGESIVKLCKAAGVPIEPGSRAARGLKNIQQHNEKHKLYKQSKQYTDQRCSKKHELYKIYDEYQEEKTR
;
A
#
# COMPACT_ATOMS: atom_id res chain seq x y z
N MET A 1 -4.41 -5.68 11.65
CA MET A 1 -3.95 -6.90 12.36
C MET A 1 -5.20 -7.51 12.98
N TYR A 2 -5.50 -8.77 12.69
CA TYR A 2 -6.85 -9.33 12.79
C TYR A 2 -7.49 -9.25 14.18
N ASN A 3 -8.77 -8.90 14.14
CA ASN A 3 -9.74 -8.77 15.22
C ASN A 3 -9.99 -10.13 15.86
N ASN A 4 -10.13 -10.16 17.19
CA ASN A 4 -11.11 -11.03 17.84
C ASN A 4 -11.32 -10.58 19.30
N PRO A 5 -12.57 -10.36 19.74
CA PRO A 5 -12.95 -10.43 21.14
C PRO A 5 -12.42 -11.72 21.79
N ILE A 6 -12.17 -11.73 23.10
CA ILE A 6 -11.62 -12.90 23.82
C ILE A 6 -12.42 -14.20 23.52
N TYR A 7 -13.71 -14.09 23.23
CA TYR A 7 -14.62 -15.23 23.03
C TYR A 7 -14.89 -15.64 21.58
N SER A 8 -14.42 -14.94 20.55
CA SER A 8 -14.62 -15.38 19.16
C SER A 8 -13.64 -16.49 18.71
N GLY A 9 -12.80 -16.97 19.64
CA GLY A 9 -11.88 -18.10 19.46
C GLY A 9 -12.39 -19.44 20.03
N MET A 10 -13.66 -19.57 20.42
CA MET A 10 -14.21 -20.90 20.73
C MET A 10 -14.14 -21.79 19.47
N GLY A 11 -13.26 -22.80 19.49
CA GLY A 11 -13.14 -23.81 18.43
C GLY A 11 -12.11 -23.53 17.32
N LYS A 12 -11.42 -22.38 17.30
CA LYS A 12 -10.31 -22.11 16.35
C LYS A 12 -9.14 -21.45 17.06
N THR A 13 -8.07 -22.24 17.27
CA THR A 13 -6.75 -21.87 17.83
C THR A 13 -6.80 -20.84 18.98
N PRO A 14 -6.87 -21.27 20.26
CA PRO A 14 -6.94 -20.40 21.44
C PRO A 14 -5.68 -19.57 21.74
N PHE A 15 -4.72 -19.49 20.80
CA PHE A 15 -3.44 -18.83 21.01
C PHE A 15 -3.45 -17.41 20.40
N GLN A 16 -3.61 -16.45 21.31
CA GLN A 16 -3.32 -15.00 21.20
C GLN A 16 -4.45 -14.07 20.73
N PRO A 17 -5.41 -13.73 21.61
CA PRO A 17 -6.15 -12.48 21.46
C PRO A 17 -5.16 -11.32 21.40
N ALA A 18 -5.23 -10.49 20.35
CA ALA A 18 -4.33 -9.34 20.22
C ALA A 18 -4.52 -8.38 21.41
N THR A 19 -3.43 -8.06 22.09
CA THR A 19 -3.42 -7.23 23.31
C THR A 19 -2.88 -5.82 23.09
N GLN A 20 -2.19 -5.61 21.97
CA GLN A 20 -1.57 -4.34 21.59
C GLN A 20 -1.77 -4.08 20.08
N CYS A 21 -2.04 -2.83 19.72
CA CYS A 21 -2.21 -2.40 18.33
C CYS A 21 -1.70 -0.97 18.14
N THR A 22 -1.23 -0.65 16.93
CA THR A 22 -0.87 0.71 16.54
C THR A 22 -1.59 1.08 15.26
N TYR A 23 -2.22 2.25 15.26
CA TYR A 23 -2.78 2.90 14.07
C TYR A 23 -1.95 4.13 13.73
N ASN A 24 -1.70 4.40 12.45
CA ASN A 24 -0.83 5.48 12.00
C ASN A 24 -1.50 6.27 10.87
N MET A 25 -1.44 7.60 10.94
CA MET A 25 -1.78 8.50 9.86
C MET A 25 -0.53 9.21 9.35
N LEU A 26 -0.42 9.31 8.03
CA LEU A 26 0.67 9.99 7.36
C LEU A 26 0.16 11.22 6.62
N GLU A 27 0.98 12.26 6.58
CA GLU A 27 0.73 13.40 5.71
C GLU A 27 1.17 13.11 4.28
N ASN A 28 0.53 13.78 3.32
CA ASN A 28 0.86 13.70 1.91
C ASN A 28 1.04 15.08 1.28
N ASN A 29 1.32 16.09 2.12
CA ASN A 29 1.55 17.48 1.72
C ASN A 29 3.04 17.73 1.44
N THR A 30 3.93 16.93 2.03
CA THR A 30 5.38 17.01 1.85
C THR A 30 5.94 15.72 1.24
N TYR A 31 7.10 15.83 0.59
CA TYR A 31 7.82 14.68 0.02
C TYR A 31 8.27 13.64 1.07
N LYS A 32 8.26 13.99 2.38
CA LYS A 32 8.72 13.10 3.45
C LYS A 32 7.69 12.04 3.82
N HIS A 33 6.41 12.32 3.55
CA HIS A 33 5.26 11.50 3.96
C HIS A 33 5.35 11.13 5.45
N SER A 34 5.52 12.14 6.30
CA SER A 34 5.79 11.93 7.73
C SER A 34 4.56 11.33 8.42
N ILE A 35 4.80 10.48 9.41
CA ILE A 35 3.73 10.04 10.31
C ILE A 35 3.40 11.23 11.21
N VAL A 36 2.16 11.73 11.12
CA VAL A 36 1.69 12.93 11.82
C VAL A 36 0.78 12.61 12.98
N SER A 37 0.12 11.46 12.97
CA SER A 37 -0.65 10.98 14.11
C SER A 37 -0.48 9.48 14.27
N THR A 38 -0.43 9.02 15.51
CA THR A 38 -0.30 7.61 15.85
C THR A 38 -1.06 7.28 17.12
N ARG A 39 -1.92 6.28 17.04
CA ARG A 39 -2.68 5.76 18.18
C ARG A 39 -2.09 4.43 18.62
N GLN A 40 -1.56 4.38 19.84
CA GLN A 40 -1.13 3.13 20.45
C GLN A 40 -2.23 2.64 21.39
N VAL A 41 -2.67 1.41 21.17
CA VAL A 41 -3.76 0.78 21.91
C VAL A 41 -3.21 -0.43 22.65
N SER A 42 -3.48 -0.53 23.95
CA SER A 42 -3.05 -1.64 24.78
C SER A 42 -4.09 -2.00 25.82
N LYS A 43 -4.36 -3.31 25.92
CA LYS A 43 -5.16 -3.92 27.01
C LYS A 43 -4.34 -4.20 28.26
N LEU A 44 -3.03 -4.02 28.20
CA LEU A 44 -2.11 -4.53 29.21
C LEU A 44 -1.59 -3.42 30.09
N CYS A 45 -1.64 -3.65 31.39
CA CYS A 45 -0.99 -2.80 32.37
C CYS A 45 0.33 -3.45 32.83
N SER A 46 1.38 -2.65 32.99
CA SER A 46 2.61 -3.06 33.67
C SER A 46 2.39 -3.40 35.14
N ASN A 47 1.42 -2.77 35.80
CA ASN A 47 1.04 -3.07 37.18
C ASN A 47 -0.09 -4.12 37.22
N LYS A 48 0.30 -5.39 37.12
CA LYS A 48 -0.64 -6.52 36.95
C LYS A 48 -1.58 -6.75 38.14
N SER A 49 -1.23 -6.29 39.34
CA SER A 49 -2.00 -6.54 40.57
C SER A 49 -3.37 -5.85 40.57
N GLU A 50 -3.50 -4.68 39.95
CA GLU A 50 -4.71 -3.86 40.07
C GLU A 50 -5.79 -4.15 39.03
N HIS A 51 -5.42 -4.81 37.92
CA HIS A 51 -6.35 -5.19 36.84
C HIS A 51 -6.72 -6.68 36.83
N LYS A 52 -6.17 -7.50 37.74
CA LYS A 52 -6.41 -8.95 37.80
C LYS A 52 -7.86 -9.33 38.15
N THR A 53 -8.63 -8.43 38.75
CA THR A 53 -9.95 -8.72 39.34
C THR A 53 -11.07 -7.80 38.86
N LYS A 54 -10.78 -6.82 37.99
CA LYS A 54 -11.74 -5.76 37.62
C LYS A 54 -11.86 -5.64 36.11
N THR A 55 -13.11 -5.69 35.63
CA THR A 55 -13.50 -5.58 34.21
C THR A 55 -13.21 -4.22 33.60
N LYS A 56 -13.12 -3.16 34.42
CA LYS A 56 -12.89 -1.78 33.98
C LYS A 56 -11.44 -1.36 34.11
N VAL A 57 -10.93 -0.63 33.11
CA VAL A 57 -9.64 0.09 33.22
C VAL A 57 -9.82 1.21 34.23
N LYS A 58 -9.51 0.95 35.50
CA LYS A 58 -9.41 2.01 36.52
C LYS A 58 -8.04 2.64 36.43
N SER A 59 -8.00 3.97 36.37
CA SER A 59 -6.77 4.73 36.63
C SER A 59 -6.29 4.36 38.02
N HIS A 60 -5.10 3.77 38.12
CA HIS A 60 -4.47 3.45 39.39
C HIS A 60 -3.28 4.37 39.65
N LYS A 61 -2.82 4.42 40.90
CA LYS A 61 -1.66 5.20 41.29
C LYS A 61 -0.43 4.69 40.51
N GLY A 62 0.23 5.56 39.76
CA GLY A 62 1.34 5.23 38.86
C GLY A 62 0.97 5.22 37.36
N HIS A 63 1.94 4.91 36.49
CA HIS A 63 1.73 4.91 35.04
C HIS A 63 1.02 3.62 34.59
N CYS A 64 -0.28 3.70 34.28
CA CYS A 64 -1.03 2.62 33.63
C CYS A 64 -0.80 2.64 32.12
N SER A 65 -0.30 1.53 31.57
CA SER A 65 -0.10 1.38 30.12
C SER A 65 -1.36 0.91 29.37
N ALA A 66 -2.37 0.41 30.08
CA ALA A 66 -3.64 -0.02 29.49
C ALA A 66 -4.52 1.19 29.21
N ASN A 67 -5.10 1.25 28.01
CA ASN A 67 -6.01 2.34 27.61
C ASN A 67 -7.34 1.86 27.02
N ILE A 68 -7.54 0.53 26.94
CA ILE A 68 -8.81 -0.08 26.55
C ILE A 68 -9.08 -1.29 27.45
N GLU A 69 -10.35 -1.67 27.58
CA GLU A 69 -10.76 -2.78 28.43
C GLU A 69 -10.39 -4.14 27.80
N MET A 70 -10.29 -5.19 28.61
CA MET A 70 -9.89 -6.51 28.11
C MET A 70 -10.87 -7.06 27.05
N HIS A 71 -12.15 -6.73 27.18
CA HIS A 71 -13.20 -7.15 26.26
C HIS A 71 -13.36 -6.24 25.04
N ASP A 72 -12.76 -5.04 25.03
CA ASP A 72 -12.83 -4.12 23.90
C ASP A 72 -12.26 -4.75 22.62
N SER A 73 -12.86 -4.42 21.48
CA SER A 73 -12.32 -4.80 20.18
C SER A 73 -11.05 -3.99 19.88
N ILE A 74 -9.91 -4.68 19.75
CA ILE A 74 -8.62 -4.02 19.49
C ILE A 74 -8.40 -3.70 18.01
N GLY A 75 -9.11 -4.37 17.11
CA GLY A 75 -8.98 -4.19 15.67
C GLY A 75 -9.99 -3.22 15.07
N SER A 76 -10.63 -2.38 15.89
CA SER A 76 -11.57 -1.36 15.39
C SER A 76 -10.82 -0.21 14.71
N GLU A 77 -10.52 -0.37 13.43
CA GLU A 77 -9.79 0.62 12.63
C GLU A 77 -10.51 1.97 12.60
N GLU A 78 -11.85 1.95 12.43
CA GLU A 78 -12.68 3.15 12.44
C GLU A 78 -12.52 3.95 13.75
N ARG A 79 -12.51 3.26 14.91
CA ARG A 79 -12.31 3.90 16.22
C ARG A 79 -10.93 4.54 16.33
N TRP A 80 -9.88 3.84 15.90
CA TRP A 80 -8.51 4.37 16.01
C TRP A 80 -8.22 5.48 15.02
N ALA A 81 -8.82 5.42 13.83
CA ALA A 81 -8.79 6.51 12.87
C ALA A 81 -9.50 7.75 13.44
N LYS A 82 -10.66 7.57 14.08
CA LYS A 82 -11.39 8.65 14.76
C LYS A 82 -10.55 9.31 15.84
N ASP A 83 -9.90 8.53 16.71
CA ASP A 83 -9.00 9.06 17.74
C ASP A 83 -7.86 9.88 17.12
N CYS A 84 -7.21 9.37 16.07
CA CYS A 84 -6.13 10.10 15.38
C CYS A 84 -6.61 11.41 14.74
N LEU A 85 -7.81 11.44 14.16
CA LEU A 85 -8.41 12.64 13.56
C LEU A 85 -8.75 13.69 14.62
N LEU A 86 -9.22 13.25 15.80
CA LEU A 86 -9.47 14.13 16.94
C LEU A 86 -8.18 14.72 17.49
N ASP A 87 -7.12 13.91 17.61
CA ASP A 87 -5.80 14.40 18.03
C ASP A 87 -5.29 15.50 17.07
N LEU A 88 -5.40 15.27 15.75
CA LEU A 88 -5.03 16.28 14.75
C LEU A 88 -5.89 17.55 14.87
N LYS A 89 -7.20 17.41 15.11
CA LYS A 89 -8.08 18.56 15.31
C LYS A 89 -7.69 19.37 16.55
N ASN A 90 -7.34 18.70 17.65
CA ASN A 90 -6.87 19.37 18.87
C ASN A 90 -5.56 20.13 18.64
N ASP A 91 -4.72 19.66 17.72
CA ASP A 91 -3.52 20.34 17.25
C ASP A 91 -3.81 21.47 16.22
N GLY A 92 -5.09 21.75 15.94
CA GLY A 92 -5.53 22.79 15.00
C GLY A 92 -5.50 22.38 13.53
N LEU A 93 -5.41 21.07 13.23
CA LEU A 93 -5.35 20.53 11.87
C LEU A 93 -6.64 19.78 11.52
N GLU A 94 -7.32 20.21 10.46
CA GLU A 94 -8.46 19.48 9.89
C GLU A 94 -8.06 18.71 8.63
N VAL A 95 -8.52 17.46 8.51
CA VAL A 95 -8.21 16.59 7.37
C VAL A 95 -9.32 16.71 6.32
N GLN A 96 -9.01 17.32 5.17
CA GLN A 96 -9.92 17.42 4.04
C GLN A 96 -9.91 16.18 3.14
N GLU A 97 -8.73 15.61 2.88
CA GLU A 97 -8.54 14.55 1.90
C GLU A 97 -7.92 13.32 2.59
N ILE A 98 -8.54 12.15 2.44
CA ILE A 98 -8.02 10.90 3.01
C ILE A 98 -7.86 9.83 1.93
N THR A 99 -6.66 9.25 1.86
CA THR A 99 -6.39 8.07 1.03
C THR A 99 -6.36 6.85 1.92
N THR A 100 -7.21 5.86 1.62
CA THR A 100 -7.21 4.58 2.31
C THR A 100 -7.03 3.44 1.32
N ASP A 101 -6.79 2.24 1.83
CA ASP A 101 -7.06 1.03 1.09
C ASP A 101 -8.57 0.92 0.77
N PRO A 102 -9.00 -0.04 -0.06
CA PRO A 102 -10.41 -0.18 -0.44
C PRO A 102 -11.38 -0.44 0.72
N ASP A 103 -10.86 -0.68 1.93
CA ASP A 103 -11.65 -0.63 3.15
C ASP A 103 -11.93 0.83 3.54
N SER A 104 -13.20 1.16 3.69
CA SER A 104 -13.64 2.55 3.93
C SER A 104 -13.74 2.90 5.42
N SER A 105 -13.31 2.03 6.34
CA SER A 105 -13.41 2.27 7.79
C SER A 105 -12.79 3.60 8.24
N ALA A 106 -11.57 3.93 7.80
CA ALA A 106 -10.94 5.19 8.18
C ALA A 106 -11.64 6.42 7.57
N PHE A 107 -12.22 6.29 6.38
CA PHE A 107 -13.02 7.35 5.77
C PHE A 107 -14.37 7.54 6.50
N ARG A 108 -15.04 6.44 6.89
CA ARG A 108 -16.28 6.49 7.70
C ARG A 108 -16.05 7.19 9.02
N ALA A 109 -14.89 6.99 9.66
CA ALA A 109 -14.51 7.71 10.86
C ALA A 109 -14.52 9.23 10.64
N ALA A 110 -13.90 9.71 9.56
CA ALA A 110 -13.88 11.13 9.20
C ALA A 110 -15.29 11.64 8.87
N GLU A 111 -16.08 10.89 8.10
CA GLU A 111 -17.45 11.27 7.77
C GLU A 111 -18.33 11.37 9.01
N SER A 112 -18.15 10.48 9.98
CA SER A 112 -18.87 10.50 11.27
C SER A 112 -18.56 11.75 12.09
N LEU A 113 -17.30 12.22 12.08
CA LEU A 113 -16.88 13.44 12.79
C LEU A 113 -17.45 14.70 12.15
N PHE A 114 -17.52 14.75 10.82
CA PHE A 114 -18.17 15.83 10.10
C PHE A 114 -19.68 15.88 10.36
N LYS A 115 -20.38 14.73 10.25
CA LYS A 115 -21.81 14.62 10.56
C LYS A 115 -22.15 14.99 12.00
N ALA A 116 -21.23 14.75 12.94
CA ALA A 116 -21.37 15.14 14.34
C ALA A 116 -21.07 16.63 14.60
N GLY A 117 -20.75 17.43 13.58
CA GLY A 117 -20.35 18.83 13.73
C GLY A 117 -19.00 19.02 14.44
N THR A 118 -18.22 17.94 14.57
CA THR A 118 -16.90 18.02 15.21
C THR A 118 -15.88 18.60 14.25
N THR A 119 -15.93 18.33 12.95
CA THR A 119 -15.02 18.97 11.97
C THR A 119 -15.84 19.84 11.04
N ASN A 120 -15.31 21.01 10.67
CA ASN A 120 -16.00 21.93 9.74
C ASN A 120 -15.80 21.51 8.28
N THR A 121 -14.69 20.82 8.00
CA THR A 121 -14.33 20.38 6.65
C THR A 121 -14.98 19.04 6.29
N GLN A 122 -15.63 18.98 5.12
CA GLN A 122 -16.15 17.72 4.57
C GLN A 122 -15.01 16.86 4.03
N PRO A 123 -14.85 15.60 4.50
CA PRO A 123 -13.78 14.72 4.05
C PRO A 123 -14.05 14.16 2.65
N ILE A 124 -13.00 14.06 1.83
CA ILE A 124 -13.02 13.46 0.49
C ILE A 124 -12.22 12.15 0.50
N HIS A 125 -12.81 11.08 -0.05
CA HIS A 125 -12.20 9.75 -0.10
C HIS A 125 -11.41 9.50 -1.39
N PHE A 126 -10.15 9.11 -1.24
CA PHE A 126 -9.29 8.59 -2.29
C PHE A 126 -8.85 7.16 -2.00
N LEU A 127 -8.51 6.42 -3.07
CA LEU A 127 -8.10 5.03 -3.02
C LEU A 127 -6.61 4.88 -3.32
N ASP A 128 -5.95 4.01 -2.58
CA ASP A 128 -4.58 3.59 -2.86
C ASP A 128 -4.46 2.86 -4.21
N THR A 129 -3.66 3.42 -5.10
CA THR A 129 -3.38 2.88 -6.44
C THR A 129 -2.81 1.45 -6.43
N ARG A 130 -2.04 1.08 -5.40
CA ARG A 130 -1.46 -0.26 -5.26
C ARG A 130 -2.53 -1.31 -4.96
N HIS A 131 -3.43 -1.01 -4.02
CA HIS A 131 -4.52 -1.90 -3.65
C HIS A 131 -5.57 -1.98 -4.76
N VAL A 132 -5.84 -0.87 -5.46
CA VAL A 132 -6.66 -0.86 -6.67
C VAL A 132 -6.05 -1.78 -7.74
N SER A 133 -4.73 -1.73 -7.94
CA SER A 133 -4.04 -2.65 -8.87
C SER A 133 -4.16 -4.12 -8.43
N ALA A 134 -4.17 -4.41 -7.13
CA ALA A 134 -4.40 -5.76 -6.62
C ALA A 134 -5.83 -6.25 -6.85
N ASN A 135 -6.82 -5.39 -6.59
CA ASN A 135 -8.21 -5.69 -6.85
C ASN A 135 -8.49 -5.86 -8.35
N HIS A 136 -7.86 -5.06 -9.20
CA HIS A 136 -7.92 -5.21 -10.66
C HIS A 136 -7.46 -6.60 -11.12
N ARG A 137 -6.34 -7.11 -10.57
CA ARG A 137 -5.89 -8.48 -10.86
C ARG A 137 -6.91 -9.53 -10.43
N ASN A 138 -7.50 -9.36 -9.25
CA ASN A 138 -8.48 -10.30 -8.73
C ASN A 138 -9.79 -10.26 -9.52
N PHE A 139 -10.18 -9.07 -10.00
CA PHE A 139 -11.31 -8.88 -10.89
C PHE A 139 -11.11 -9.67 -12.19
N ILE A 140 -9.99 -9.46 -12.90
CA ILE A 140 -9.68 -10.17 -14.14
C ILE A 140 -9.68 -11.70 -13.95
N LYS A 141 -9.06 -12.19 -12.86
CA LYS A 141 -8.99 -13.64 -12.57
C LYS A 141 -10.35 -14.29 -12.35
N LYS A 142 -11.36 -13.53 -11.92
CA LYS A 142 -12.71 -14.04 -11.66
C LYS A 142 -13.60 -14.05 -12.91
N MET A 143 -13.18 -13.41 -14.00
CA MET A 143 -13.96 -13.35 -15.23
C MET A 143 -13.88 -14.69 -15.98
N SER A 144 -14.97 -15.47 -15.94
CA SER A 144 -15.09 -16.77 -16.62
C SER A 144 -14.93 -16.65 -18.13
N GLY A 145 -15.56 -15.64 -18.75
CA GLY A 145 -15.47 -15.41 -20.20
C GLY A 145 -14.03 -15.17 -20.69
N LEU A 146 -13.19 -14.52 -19.87
CA LEU A 146 -11.77 -14.37 -20.21
C LEU A 146 -11.00 -15.69 -20.16
N LYS A 147 -11.35 -16.61 -19.26
CA LYS A 147 -10.72 -17.91 -19.16
C LYS A 147 -10.93 -18.72 -20.44
N GLU A 148 -12.13 -18.65 -21.01
CA GLU A 148 -12.51 -19.43 -22.20
C GLU A 148 -11.72 -19.02 -23.44
N ILE A 149 -11.47 -17.72 -23.61
CA ILE A 149 -10.76 -17.16 -24.76
C ILE A 149 -9.24 -17.21 -24.67
N MET A 150 -8.67 -17.68 -23.54
CA MET A 150 -7.21 -17.82 -23.41
C MET A 150 -6.67 -18.80 -24.47
N PRO A 151 -5.57 -18.46 -25.17
CA PRO A 151 -5.00 -19.28 -26.24
C PRO A 151 -4.20 -20.47 -25.68
N ALA A 152 -4.89 -21.41 -25.04
CA ALA A 152 -4.34 -22.67 -24.55
C ALA A 152 -5.36 -23.79 -24.72
N ARG A 153 -4.89 -25.05 -24.83
CA ARG A 153 -5.77 -26.21 -25.02
C ARG A 153 -6.36 -26.69 -23.69
N LEU A 154 -5.53 -26.82 -22.67
CA LEU A 154 -5.94 -27.38 -21.38
C LEU A 154 -6.55 -26.31 -20.46
N VAL A 155 -7.55 -26.70 -19.67
CA VAL A 155 -8.21 -25.80 -18.70
C VAL A 155 -7.23 -25.28 -17.66
N SER A 156 -6.26 -26.11 -17.23
CA SER A 156 -5.21 -25.74 -16.27
C SER A 156 -4.23 -24.72 -16.85
N GLU A 157 -3.88 -24.84 -18.13
CA GLU A 157 -3.04 -23.88 -18.83
C GLU A 157 -3.77 -22.56 -19.06
N LYS A 158 -5.06 -22.60 -19.44
CA LYS A 158 -5.92 -21.42 -19.53
C LYS A 158 -5.96 -20.65 -18.20
N ASP A 159 -6.08 -21.35 -17.07
CA ASP A 159 -6.06 -20.74 -15.74
C ASP A 159 -4.69 -20.12 -15.39
N LYS A 160 -3.58 -20.82 -15.67
CA LYS A 160 -2.22 -20.29 -15.51
C LYS A 160 -2.01 -19.03 -16.36
N MET A 161 -2.45 -19.06 -17.61
CA MET A 161 -2.33 -17.95 -18.56
C MET A 161 -3.19 -16.75 -18.14
N LEU A 162 -4.42 -16.98 -17.69
CA LEU A 162 -5.29 -15.93 -17.15
C LEU A 162 -4.64 -15.24 -15.94
N LYS A 163 -3.99 -16.00 -15.04
CA LYS A 163 -3.27 -15.42 -13.89
C LYS A 163 -2.11 -14.53 -14.32
N ARG A 164 -1.37 -14.91 -15.36
CA ARG A 164 -0.28 -14.10 -15.95
C ARG A 164 -0.80 -12.87 -16.68
N PHE A 165 -1.84 -13.05 -17.48
CA PHE A 165 -2.55 -11.98 -18.16
C PHE A 165 -3.10 -10.94 -17.19
N ALA A 166 -3.70 -11.37 -16.08
CA ALA A 166 -4.17 -10.46 -15.03
C ALA A 166 -3.03 -9.61 -14.44
N LEU A 167 -1.86 -10.20 -14.20
CA LEU A 167 -0.67 -9.47 -13.74
C LEU A 167 -0.20 -8.44 -14.78
N ASP A 168 -0.15 -8.84 -16.05
CA ASP A 168 0.31 -8.00 -17.14
C ASP A 168 -0.63 -6.82 -17.41
N MET A 169 -1.93 -7.09 -17.60
CA MET A 169 -2.95 -6.07 -17.83
C MET A 169 -3.00 -5.05 -16.69
N ALA A 170 -2.95 -5.51 -15.44
CA ALA A 170 -2.93 -4.59 -14.30
C ALA A 170 -1.66 -3.74 -14.25
N ALA A 171 -0.49 -4.33 -14.57
CA ALA A 171 0.77 -3.60 -14.67
C ALA A 171 0.72 -2.57 -15.80
N ARG A 172 0.14 -2.91 -16.95
CA ARG A 172 -0.03 -2.02 -18.10
C ARG A 172 -0.87 -0.82 -17.78
N CYS A 173 -2.08 -1.05 -17.24
CA CYS A 173 -2.97 0.04 -16.89
C CYS A 173 -2.36 0.97 -15.84
N GLN A 174 -1.62 0.43 -14.86
CA GLN A 174 -0.92 1.26 -13.87
C GLN A 174 0.26 2.03 -14.49
N ALA A 175 1.00 1.44 -15.43
CA ALA A 175 2.11 2.10 -16.11
C ALA A 175 1.61 3.26 -17.00
N GLU A 176 0.53 3.05 -17.75
CA GLU A 176 -0.15 4.11 -18.51
C GLU A 176 -0.65 5.23 -17.61
N TYR A 177 -1.29 4.86 -16.50
CA TYR A 177 -1.79 5.82 -15.52
C TYR A 177 -0.65 6.68 -14.96
N ASN A 178 0.46 6.07 -14.52
CA ASN A 178 1.62 6.80 -14.00
C ASN A 178 2.26 7.69 -15.07
N ALA A 179 2.45 7.17 -16.29
CA ALA A 179 3.04 7.95 -17.38
C ALA A 179 2.17 9.15 -17.77
N ALA A 180 0.84 8.99 -17.75
CA ALA A 180 -0.09 10.10 -17.99
C ALA A 180 -0.03 11.12 -16.84
N PHE A 181 0.02 10.63 -15.60
CA PHE A 181 0.12 11.47 -14.41
C PHE A 181 1.38 12.36 -14.45
N ASP A 182 2.53 11.78 -14.81
CA ASP A 182 3.80 12.48 -14.93
C ASP A 182 3.79 13.45 -16.13
N LYS A 183 3.29 13.02 -17.30
CA LYS A 183 3.26 13.83 -18.53
C LYS A 183 2.39 15.08 -18.40
N PHE A 184 1.27 14.99 -17.69
CA PHE A 184 0.30 16.07 -17.55
C PHE A 184 0.41 16.81 -16.21
N ASN A 185 1.53 16.68 -15.50
CA ASN A 185 1.79 17.36 -14.22
C ASN A 185 0.60 17.27 -13.25
N MET A 186 0.03 16.06 -13.09
CA MET A 186 -1.09 15.77 -12.18
C MET A 186 -2.43 16.44 -12.55
N ASP A 187 -2.59 17.02 -13.74
CA ASP A 187 -3.87 17.56 -14.22
C ASP A 187 -4.87 16.42 -14.44
N SER A 188 -5.79 16.26 -13.48
CA SER A 188 -6.75 15.15 -13.48
C SER A 188 -7.70 15.17 -14.68
N VAL A 189 -7.99 16.33 -15.28
CA VAL A 189 -8.89 16.44 -16.43
C VAL A 189 -8.16 15.93 -17.68
N ARG A 190 -6.94 16.42 -17.92
CA ARG A 190 -6.11 15.98 -19.05
C ARG A 190 -5.77 14.50 -18.97
N VAL A 191 -5.45 14.00 -17.77
CA VAL A 191 -5.20 12.58 -17.52
C VAL A 191 -6.42 11.74 -17.90
N LYS A 192 -7.63 12.12 -17.49
CA LYS A 192 -8.88 11.39 -17.84
C LYS A 192 -9.14 11.38 -19.34
N VAL A 193 -8.98 12.54 -19.98
CA VAL A 193 -9.18 12.66 -21.44
C VAL A 193 -8.18 11.79 -22.18
N HIS A 194 -6.91 11.79 -21.79
CA HIS A 194 -5.91 10.96 -22.47
C HIS A 194 -6.15 9.46 -22.25
N LEU A 195 -6.43 9.05 -21.01
CA LEU A 195 -6.61 7.64 -20.67
C LEU A 195 -7.87 7.02 -21.28
N SER A 196 -8.90 7.83 -21.61
CA SER A 196 -10.09 7.33 -22.32
C SER A 196 -9.71 6.76 -23.70
N TYR A 197 -8.83 7.44 -24.44
CA TYR A 197 -8.31 6.95 -25.72
C TYR A 197 -7.31 5.80 -25.52
N ALA A 198 -6.49 5.86 -24.47
CA ALA A 198 -5.57 4.77 -24.14
C ALA A 198 -6.32 3.44 -23.90
N CYS A 199 -7.53 3.48 -23.33
CA CYS A 199 -8.36 2.28 -23.15
C CYS A 199 -8.57 1.51 -24.46
N HIS A 200 -8.89 2.22 -25.54
CA HIS A 200 -9.11 1.61 -26.86
C HIS A 200 -7.80 1.02 -27.41
N ALA A 201 -6.70 1.77 -27.31
CA ALA A 201 -5.40 1.30 -27.78
C ALA A 201 -4.90 0.06 -27.01
N ILE A 202 -5.22 -0.05 -25.71
CA ILE A 202 -4.87 -1.22 -24.89
C ILE A 202 -5.59 -2.47 -25.39
N VAL A 203 -6.91 -2.37 -25.64
CA VAL A 203 -7.72 -3.48 -26.15
C VAL A 203 -7.19 -3.98 -27.50
N SER A 204 -7.02 -3.07 -28.47
CA SER A 204 -6.50 -3.42 -29.80
C SER A 204 -5.12 -4.06 -29.73
N CYS A 205 -4.26 -3.58 -28.83
CA CYS A 205 -2.91 -4.10 -28.65
C CYS A 205 -2.90 -5.57 -28.19
N TYR A 206 -3.77 -5.96 -27.26
CA TYR A 206 -3.88 -7.38 -26.86
C TYR A 206 -4.51 -8.27 -27.93
N GLN A 207 -5.18 -7.68 -28.92
CA GLN A 207 -5.64 -8.35 -30.14
C GLN A 207 -4.60 -8.32 -31.27
N GLY A 208 -3.39 -7.81 -31.00
CA GLY A 208 -2.26 -7.75 -31.92
C GLY A 208 -2.23 -6.54 -32.86
N ASP A 209 -3.10 -5.55 -32.67
CA ASP A 209 -3.06 -4.29 -33.42
C ASP A 209 -2.45 -3.15 -32.57
N HIS A 210 -1.26 -2.70 -32.97
CA HIS A 210 -0.50 -1.66 -32.27
C HIS A 210 -0.65 -0.26 -32.88
N ASN A 211 -1.47 -0.06 -33.92
CA ASN A 211 -1.62 1.25 -34.57
C ASN A 211 -2.06 2.34 -33.59
N GLY A 212 -3.02 2.02 -32.71
CA GLY A 212 -3.48 2.93 -31.66
C GLY A 212 -2.43 3.22 -30.58
N CYS A 213 -1.45 2.33 -30.38
CA CYS A 213 -0.43 2.51 -29.33
C CYS A 213 0.47 3.71 -29.65
N THR A 214 0.87 3.90 -30.90
CA THR A 214 1.75 5.01 -31.28
C THR A 214 1.14 6.39 -30.99
N LYS A 215 -0.19 6.51 -31.01
CA LYS A 215 -0.90 7.77 -30.79
C LYS A 215 -1.38 7.96 -29.35
N TYR A 216 -1.87 6.90 -28.71
CA TYR A 216 -2.62 7.00 -27.46
C TYR A 216 -1.98 6.27 -26.26
N SER A 217 -0.93 5.48 -26.47
CA SER A 217 -0.21 4.81 -25.38
C SER A 217 1.08 5.57 -25.06
N LEU A 218 1.39 5.72 -23.78
CA LEU A 218 2.64 6.33 -23.31
C LEU A 218 3.71 5.29 -23.00
N VAL A 219 3.33 4.02 -22.84
CA VAL A 219 4.25 2.93 -22.45
C VAL A 219 4.46 1.88 -23.54
N CYS A 220 3.65 1.89 -24.60
CA CYS A 220 3.72 0.98 -25.74
C CYS A 220 3.85 1.76 -27.05
N SER A 221 4.67 1.30 -27.98
CA SER A 221 4.84 1.92 -29.29
C SER A 221 5.00 0.89 -30.40
N ASN A 222 4.41 1.15 -31.58
CA ASN A 222 4.57 0.32 -32.78
C ASN A 222 5.83 0.68 -33.60
N ARG A 223 6.59 1.71 -33.19
CA ARG A 223 7.77 2.17 -33.96
C ARG A 223 8.96 1.20 -33.90
N ASN A 224 8.97 0.30 -32.94
CA ASN A 224 9.97 -0.75 -32.79
C ASN A 224 9.29 -1.93 -32.09
N SER A 225 9.36 -3.13 -32.66
CA SER A 225 8.72 -4.33 -32.12
C SER A 225 9.15 -4.63 -30.68
N LEU A 226 10.42 -4.36 -30.34
CA LEU A 226 10.99 -4.46 -28.99
C LEU A 226 10.43 -3.41 -28.02
N LYS A 227 9.69 -2.41 -28.51
CA LYS A 227 9.05 -1.36 -27.70
C LYS A 227 7.58 -1.64 -27.40
N THR A 228 6.98 -2.68 -27.96
CA THR A 228 5.59 -3.07 -27.65
C THR A 228 5.47 -3.60 -26.23
N TRP A 229 4.30 -3.43 -25.62
CA TRP A 229 4.06 -3.87 -24.23
C TRP A 229 4.12 -5.39 -24.08
N THR A 230 3.52 -6.11 -25.03
CA THR A 230 3.43 -7.58 -25.01
C THR A 230 4.81 -8.22 -25.11
N GLU A 231 5.72 -7.68 -25.92
CA GLU A 231 7.11 -8.18 -26.04
C GLU A 231 7.97 -7.81 -24.84
N LYS A 232 7.67 -6.69 -24.15
CA LYS A 232 8.33 -6.31 -22.89
C LYS A 232 7.76 -7.03 -21.66
N SER A 233 6.65 -7.75 -21.81
CA SER A 233 5.96 -8.32 -20.66
C SER A 233 6.83 -9.36 -19.99
N ALA A 234 7.05 -9.21 -18.69
CA ALA A 234 7.70 -10.26 -17.89
C ALA A 234 6.75 -11.43 -17.56
N TYR A 235 5.47 -11.35 -17.94
CA TYR A 235 4.44 -12.32 -17.55
C TYR A 235 3.92 -13.14 -18.71
N LEU A 236 3.83 -12.55 -19.90
CA LEU A 236 3.29 -13.20 -21.09
C LEU A 236 4.40 -13.77 -21.95
N LYS A 237 4.09 -14.84 -22.69
CA LYS A 237 5.01 -15.38 -23.71
C LYS A 237 5.10 -14.38 -24.88
N ASN A 238 6.24 -14.39 -25.58
CA ASN A 238 6.43 -13.59 -26.80
C ASN A 238 5.30 -13.91 -27.80
N ASN A 239 4.82 -12.89 -28.53
CA ASN A 239 3.69 -12.98 -29.45
C ASN A 239 2.31 -13.34 -28.85
N PHE A 240 2.08 -13.14 -27.54
CA PHE A 240 0.75 -13.31 -26.96
C PHE A 240 -0.30 -12.44 -27.67
N LYS A 241 -1.37 -13.07 -28.18
CA LYS A 241 -2.49 -12.41 -28.86
C LYS A 241 -3.80 -13.11 -28.52
N LEU A 242 -4.86 -12.31 -28.35
CA LEU A 242 -6.23 -12.78 -28.23
C LEU A 242 -6.96 -12.65 -29.57
N ASN A 243 -8.04 -13.41 -29.73
CA ASN A 243 -8.87 -13.38 -30.94
C ASN A 243 -9.52 -12.00 -31.15
N LYS A 244 -9.62 -11.60 -32.42
CA LYS A 244 -10.22 -10.32 -32.86
C LYS A 244 -11.75 -10.35 -32.90
N SER A 245 -12.40 -10.94 -31.88
CA SER A 245 -13.86 -10.95 -31.79
C SER A 245 -14.38 -9.76 -30.98
N GLU A 246 -15.58 -9.29 -31.30
CA GLU A 246 -16.23 -8.19 -30.57
C GLU A 246 -16.49 -8.56 -29.10
N ASN A 247 -16.87 -9.81 -28.84
CA ASN A 247 -17.02 -10.33 -27.48
C ASN A 247 -15.70 -10.23 -26.68
N THR A 248 -14.57 -10.55 -27.31
CA THR A 248 -13.25 -10.41 -26.66
C THR A 248 -12.90 -8.95 -26.42
N ALA A 249 -13.18 -8.07 -27.39
CA ALA A 249 -12.98 -6.63 -27.21
C ALA A 249 -13.81 -6.08 -26.05
N ALA A 250 -15.06 -6.54 -25.89
CA ALA A 250 -15.93 -6.15 -24.78
C ALA A 250 -15.37 -6.58 -23.41
N LEU A 251 -14.96 -7.84 -23.26
CA LEU A 251 -14.35 -8.36 -22.02
C LEU A 251 -13.05 -7.62 -21.67
N LEU A 252 -12.20 -7.37 -22.66
CA LEU A 252 -10.96 -6.61 -22.48
C LEU A 252 -11.25 -5.17 -22.07
N ARG A 253 -12.24 -4.53 -22.70
CA ARG A 253 -12.65 -3.16 -22.37
C ARG A 253 -13.17 -3.07 -20.94
N GLU A 254 -13.93 -4.06 -20.46
CA GLU A 254 -14.38 -4.13 -19.07
C GLU A 254 -13.20 -4.18 -18.09
N CYS A 255 -12.21 -5.03 -18.37
CA CYS A 255 -10.97 -5.10 -17.58
C CYS A 255 -10.26 -3.75 -17.53
N VAL A 256 -10.02 -3.14 -18.69
CA VAL A 256 -9.29 -1.86 -18.76
C VAL A 256 -10.07 -0.74 -18.05
N LYS A 257 -11.40 -0.69 -18.24
CA LYS A 257 -12.29 0.26 -17.57
C LYS A 257 -12.31 0.08 -16.05
N TYR A 258 -12.03 -1.11 -15.51
CA TYR A 258 -11.89 -1.28 -14.07
C TYR A 258 -10.85 -0.32 -13.49
N ARG A 259 -9.69 -0.15 -14.14
CA ARG A 259 -8.62 0.74 -13.64
C ARG A 259 -8.69 2.15 -14.21
N LEU A 260 -8.95 2.26 -15.52
CA LEU A 260 -8.88 3.51 -16.29
C LEU A 260 -10.26 4.15 -16.54
N GLY A 261 -11.33 3.58 -15.97
CA GLY A 261 -12.66 4.16 -16.04
C GLY A 261 -12.81 5.43 -15.21
N PRO A 262 -13.77 6.31 -15.55
CA PRO A 262 -13.93 7.62 -14.93
C PRO A 262 -14.10 7.56 -13.41
N THR A 263 -14.86 6.58 -12.90
CA THR A 263 -15.08 6.38 -11.46
C THR A 263 -13.78 6.14 -10.70
N MET A 264 -12.93 5.23 -11.20
CA MET A 264 -11.65 4.92 -10.54
C MET A 264 -10.61 6.02 -10.76
N LEU A 265 -10.63 6.69 -11.92
CA LEU A 265 -9.77 7.86 -12.14
C LEU A 265 -10.09 9.00 -11.18
N ASN A 266 -11.38 9.23 -10.87
CA ASN A 266 -11.77 10.22 -9.86
C ASN A 266 -11.26 9.83 -8.47
N ARG A 267 -11.39 8.56 -8.08
CA ARG A 267 -10.95 8.07 -6.76
C ARG A 267 -9.44 7.92 -6.60
N THR A 268 -8.69 7.89 -7.70
CA THR A 268 -7.23 7.71 -7.65
C THR A 268 -6.47 8.93 -8.14
N CYS A 269 -7.14 10.06 -8.42
CA CYS A 269 -6.56 11.24 -9.09
C CYS A 269 -5.39 11.90 -8.35
N LYS A 270 -5.13 11.57 -7.08
CA LYS A 270 -3.97 12.05 -6.33
C LYS A 270 -2.73 11.16 -6.48
N ASN A 271 -2.86 9.99 -7.12
CA ASN A 271 -1.83 8.97 -7.27
C ASN A 271 -1.12 8.60 -5.94
N THR A 272 -1.85 8.68 -4.84
CA THR A 272 -1.36 8.38 -3.50
C THR A 272 -1.33 6.87 -3.25
N ASN A 273 -0.47 6.45 -2.31
CA ASN A 273 -0.34 5.05 -1.92
C ASN A 273 -0.01 4.89 -0.44
N THR A 274 -0.26 3.70 0.10
CA THR A 274 -0.04 3.39 1.53
C THR A 274 1.34 2.77 1.79
N GLN A 275 2.29 2.84 0.86
CA GLN A 275 3.59 2.16 1.01
C GLN A 275 4.39 2.63 2.23
N LYS A 276 4.32 3.93 2.51
CA LYS A 276 4.96 4.51 3.71
C LYS A 276 4.31 3.96 4.98
N ALA A 277 2.98 3.88 5.05
CA ALA A 277 2.27 3.26 6.17
C ALA A 277 2.71 1.78 6.36
N GLU A 278 2.76 1.00 5.27
CA GLU A 278 3.24 -0.39 5.32
C GLU A 278 4.70 -0.48 5.82
N ALA A 279 5.56 0.42 5.37
CA ALA A 279 6.96 0.48 5.77
C ALA A 279 7.11 0.83 7.26
N THR A 280 6.34 1.81 7.75
CA THR A 280 6.27 2.15 9.18
C THR A 280 5.79 0.97 10.00
N ASN A 281 4.74 0.27 9.55
CA ASN A 281 4.25 -0.93 10.23
C ASN A 281 5.28 -2.06 10.26
N ARG A 282 6.11 -2.20 9.21
CA ARG A 282 7.26 -3.12 9.23
C ARG A 282 8.33 -2.69 10.24
N ALA A 283 8.65 -1.40 10.31
CA ALA A 283 9.60 -0.87 11.28
C ALA A 283 9.12 -1.06 12.73
N ILE A 284 7.82 -0.82 12.99
CA ILE A 284 7.20 -1.09 14.29
C ILE A 284 7.26 -2.57 14.61
N ARG A 285 6.98 -3.47 13.66
CA ARG A 285 7.10 -4.93 13.89
C ARG A 285 8.54 -5.37 14.20
N ALA A 286 9.54 -4.65 13.73
CA ALA A 286 10.93 -4.93 14.07
C ALA A 286 11.27 -4.54 15.52
N THR A 287 10.67 -3.46 16.05
CA THR A 287 10.90 -3.00 17.43
C THR A 287 9.93 -3.62 18.45
N VAL A 288 8.74 -4.00 17.98
CA VAL A 288 7.66 -4.67 18.70
C VAL A 288 7.22 -5.91 17.89
N PRO A 289 7.96 -7.02 17.97
CA PRO A 289 7.58 -8.27 17.32
C PRO A 289 6.25 -8.80 17.85
N SER A 290 5.43 -9.41 16.97
CA SER A 290 4.10 -9.91 17.34
C SER A 290 4.12 -11.05 18.36
N ASN A 291 5.24 -11.76 18.46
CA ASN A 291 5.45 -12.85 19.42
C ASN A 291 5.92 -12.36 20.80
N VAL A 292 6.17 -11.04 20.98
CA VAL A 292 6.65 -10.47 22.24
C VAL A 292 5.71 -9.37 22.72
N THR A 293 5.32 -9.49 23.99
CA THR A 293 4.42 -8.53 24.63
C THR A 293 5.20 -7.53 25.47
N PHE A 294 4.99 -6.23 25.21
CA PHE A 294 5.70 -5.15 25.92
C PHE A 294 4.75 -4.39 26.83
N THR A 295 4.64 -4.75 28.11
CA THR A 295 3.71 -4.06 29.01
C THR A 295 4.18 -2.66 29.39
N ARG A 296 5.48 -2.50 29.71
CA ARG A 296 6.03 -1.24 30.24
C ARG A 296 6.44 -0.22 29.16
N ASN A 297 7.07 -0.68 28.07
CA ASN A 297 7.76 0.19 27.11
C ASN A 297 7.19 0.15 25.69
N TYR A 298 5.98 -0.39 25.49
CA TYR A 298 5.35 -0.47 24.17
C TYR A 298 5.27 0.88 23.46
N LYS A 299 4.69 1.89 24.13
CA LYS A 299 4.57 3.24 23.58
C LYS A 299 5.92 3.81 23.16
N GLY A 300 6.92 3.72 24.03
CA GLY A 300 8.28 4.19 23.74
C GLY A 300 8.92 3.51 22.53
N ARG A 301 8.75 2.18 22.39
CA ARG A 301 9.26 1.40 21.25
C ARG A 301 8.59 1.77 19.93
N VAL A 302 7.28 1.99 19.95
CA VAL A 302 6.51 2.44 18.78
C VAL A 302 6.95 3.84 18.36
N HIS A 303 6.99 4.79 19.31
CA HIS A 303 7.41 6.16 19.04
C HIS A 303 8.86 6.25 18.54
N THR A 304 9.76 5.44 19.08
CA THR A 304 11.15 5.34 18.58
C THR A 304 11.20 4.87 17.13
N ALA A 305 10.40 3.86 16.77
CA ALA A 305 10.33 3.37 15.39
C ALA A 305 9.78 4.44 14.43
N ILE A 306 8.73 5.15 14.84
CA ILE A 306 8.12 6.24 14.05
C ILE A 306 9.11 7.40 13.87
N HIS A 307 9.77 7.82 14.95
CA HIS A 307 10.76 8.89 14.92
C HIS A 307 11.94 8.54 13.99
N ASN A 308 12.41 7.29 14.02
CA ASN A 308 13.41 6.77 13.09
C ASN A 308 12.93 6.77 11.63
N VAL A 309 11.66 6.44 11.37
CA VAL A 309 11.10 6.42 10.01
C VAL A 309 10.90 7.83 9.44
N ASN A 310 10.58 8.80 10.28
CA ASN A 310 10.38 10.20 9.89
C ASN A 310 11.71 10.93 9.64
N ASN A 311 12.72 10.74 10.51
CA ASN A 311 13.99 11.49 10.45
C ASN A 311 15.14 10.71 9.81
N GLY A 312 15.07 9.37 9.80
CA GLY A 312 16.23 8.52 9.53
C GLY A 312 17.03 8.21 10.82
N PRO A 313 17.84 7.14 10.80
CA PRO A 313 18.46 6.59 12.00
C PRO A 313 19.49 7.54 12.64
N GLY A 314 20.31 8.22 11.85
CA GLY A 314 21.35 9.11 12.38
C GLY A 314 20.75 10.38 12.98
N GLU A 315 19.90 11.07 12.22
CA GLU A 315 19.28 12.32 12.67
C GLU A 315 18.31 12.09 13.84
N SER A 316 17.63 10.95 13.86
CA SER A 316 16.77 10.55 14.97
C SER A 316 17.54 10.49 16.30
N ILE A 317 18.71 9.83 16.32
CA ILE A 317 19.53 9.70 17.51
C ILE A 317 20.01 11.08 17.98
N VAL A 318 20.52 11.92 17.07
CA VAL A 318 20.98 13.28 17.41
C VAL A 318 19.85 14.10 18.07
N LYS A 319 18.64 14.07 17.49
CA LYS A 319 17.48 14.80 18.03
C LYS A 319 17.05 14.27 19.40
N LEU A 320 17.02 12.95 19.58
CA LEU A 320 16.66 12.32 20.87
C LEU A 320 17.69 12.64 21.95
N CYS A 321 18.98 12.57 21.66
CA CYS A 321 20.06 12.93 22.57
C CYS A 321 19.98 14.40 22.99
N LYS A 322 19.73 15.31 22.03
CA LYS A 322 19.50 16.74 22.33
C LYS A 322 18.29 16.93 23.25
N ALA A 323 17.17 16.26 22.96
CA ALA A 323 15.96 16.35 23.78
C ALA A 323 16.13 15.76 25.19
N ALA A 324 17.00 14.75 25.34
CA ALA A 324 17.35 14.16 26.63
C ALA A 324 18.34 15.01 27.46
N GLY A 325 18.76 16.18 26.96
CA GLY A 325 19.73 17.04 27.63
C GLY A 325 21.19 16.59 27.47
N VAL A 326 21.47 15.62 26.59
CA VAL A 326 22.81 15.10 26.31
C VAL A 326 23.13 15.31 24.82
N PRO A 327 23.27 16.56 24.35
CA PRO A 327 23.52 16.82 22.93
C PRO A 327 24.85 16.22 22.50
N ILE A 328 24.87 15.63 21.31
CA ILE A 328 26.10 15.11 20.71
C ILE A 328 26.89 16.29 20.16
N GLU A 329 28.13 16.46 20.61
CA GLU A 329 28.99 17.55 20.19
C GLU A 329 29.25 17.51 18.66
N PRO A 330 29.07 18.65 17.96
CA PRO A 330 29.44 18.75 16.55
C PRO A 330 30.92 18.41 16.33
N GLY A 331 31.22 17.63 15.29
CA GLY A 331 32.60 17.24 14.94
C GLY A 331 33.16 16.02 15.72
N SER A 332 32.51 15.62 16.81
CA SER A 332 32.87 14.41 17.56
C SER A 332 32.87 13.15 16.69
N ARG A 333 33.59 12.11 17.13
CA ARG A 333 33.60 10.81 16.44
C ARG A 333 32.19 10.22 16.34
N ALA A 334 31.37 10.39 17.38
CA ALA A 334 29.98 9.98 17.40
C ALA A 334 29.13 10.74 16.37
N ALA A 335 29.24 12.07 16.29
CA ALA A 335 28.54 12.88 15.30
C ALA A 335 28.90 12.46 13.86
N ARG A 336 30.19 12.22 13.59
CA ARG A 336 30.66 11.71 12.28
C ARG A 336 30.09 10.33 11.95
N GLY A 337 30.08 9.41 12.91
CA GLY A 337 29.48 8.08 12.73
C GLY A 337 27.99 8.15 12.40
N LEU A 338 27.22 8.97 13.13
CA LEU A 338 25.79 9.15 12.88
C LEU A 338 25.51 9.81 11.53
N LYS A 339 26.34 10.78 11.11
CA LYS A 339 26.26 11.38 9.77
C LYS A 339 26.48 10.34 8.67
N ASN A 340 27.47 9.46 8.82
CA ASN A 340 27.73 8.39 7.86
C ASN A 340 26.56 7.39 7.77
N ILE A 341 25.99 7.01 8.92
CA ILE A 341 24.81 6.14 8.98
C ILE A 341 23.61 6.78 8.25
N GLN A 342 23.39 8.08 8.47
CA GLN A 342 22.32 8.83 7.80
C GLN A 342 22.53 8.86 6.28
N GLN A 343 23.72 9.25 5.83
CA GLN A 343 24.08 9.33 4.41
C GLN A 343 23.97 7.97 3.71
N HIS A 344 24.41 6.90 4.36
CA HIS A 344 24.30 5.55 3.82
C HIS A 344 22.82 5.14 3.64
N ASN A 345 21.98 5.42 4.63
CA ASN A 345 20.55 5.16 4.57
C ASN A 345 19.86 5.97 3.45
N GLU A 346 20.20 7.25 3.30
CA GLU A 346 19.68 8.11 2.23
C GLU A 346 20.13 7.63 0.84
N LYS A 347 21.41 7.29 0.68
CA LYS A 347 21.95 6.71 -0.55
C LYS A 347 21.21 5.42 -0.94
N HIS A 348 20.97 4.53 0.01
CA HIS A 348 20.21 3.30 -0.25
C HIS A 348 18.74 3.57 -0.61
N LYS A 349 18.10 4.57 0.00
CA LYS A 349 16.73 4.97 -0.36
C LYS A 349 16.67 5.51 -1.80
N LEU A 350 17.57 6.42 -2.16
CA LEU A 350 17.67 6.97 -3.51
C LEU A 350 17.98 5.89 -4.55
N TYR A 351 18.92 4.99 -4.24
CA TYR A 351 19.23 3.85 -5.11
C TYR A 351 17.99 2.98 -5.38
N LYS A 352 17.22 2.63 -4.34
CA LYS A 352 16.00 1.82 -4.49
C LYS A 352 14.88 2.52 -5.28
N GLN A 353 14.93 3.84 -5.41
CA GLN A 353 14.02 4.64 -6.23
C GLN A 353 14.54 4.88 -7.64
N SER A 354 15.82 4.55 -7.91
CA SER A 354 16.42 4.77 -9.21
C SER A 354 15.77 3.92 -10.31
N LYS A 355 15.79 4.45 -11.54
CA LYS A 355 15.36 3.72 -12.73
C LYS A 355 16.20 2.45 -12.92
N GLN A 356 17.51 2.54 -12.70
CA GLN A 356 18.43 1.39 -12.78
C GLN A 356 17.99 0.24 -11.86
N TYR A 357 17.67 0.50 -10.60
CA TYR A 357 17.19 -0.52 -9.68
C TYR A 357 15.84 -1.12 -10.10
N THR A 358 14.95 -0.27 -10.63
CA THR A 358 13.64 -0.70 -11.14
C THR A 358 13.79 -1.62 -12.36
N ASP A 359 14.64 -1.23 -13.31
CA ASP A 359 14.93 -1.99 -14.53
C ASP A 359 15.58 -3.34 -14.17
N GLN A 360 16.60 -3.34 -13.29
CA GLN A 360 17.24 -4.57 -12.79
C GLN A 360 16.23 -5.51 -12.13
N ARG A 361 15.31 -4.99 -11.32
CA ARG A 361 14.26 -5.79 -10.68
C ARG A 361 13.29 -6.38 -11.70
N CYS A 362 12.97 -5.65 -12.77
CA CYS A 362 12.17 -6.16 -13.88
C CYS A 362 12.90 -7.29 -14.62
N SER A 363 14.17 -7.09 -14.98
CA SER A 363 15.00 -8.12 -15.64
C SER A 363 15.11 -9.39 -14.81
N LYS A 364 15.42 -9.26 -13.50
CA LYS A 364 15.48 -10.41 -12.59
C LYS A 364 14.15 -11.15 -12.49
N LYS A 365 13.03 -10.42 -12.56
CA LYS A 365 11.70 -11.04 -12.56
C LYS A 365 11.43 -11.83 -13.84
N HIS A 366 11.86 -11.32 -14.99
CA HIS A 366 11.77 -12.02 -16.26
C HIS A 366 12.58 -13.32 -16.23
N GLU A 367 13.82 -13.26 -15.73
CA GLU A 367 14.69 -14.43 -15.54
C GLU A 367 14.05 -15.49 -14.63
N LEU A 368 13.48 -15.08 -13.49
CA LEU A 368 12.81 -16.01 -12.57
C LEU A 368 11.59 -16.71 -13.19
N TYR A 369 10.81 -16.01 -14.03
CA TYR A 369 9.71 -16.64 -14.74
C TYR A 369 10.19 -17.61 -15.82
N LYS A 370 11.28 -17.28 -16.50
CA LYS A 370 11.90 -18.16 -17.49
C LYS A 370 12.38 -19.47 -16.85
N ILE A 371 13.13 -19.37 -15.76
CA ILE A 371 13.59 -20.53 -14.97
C ILE A 371 12.40 -21.37 -14.49
N TYR A 372 11.33 -20.71 -14.02
CA TYR A 372 10.11 -21.42 -13.59
C TYR A 372 9.43 -22.15 -14.75
N ASP A 373 9.36 -21.55 -15.93
CA ASP A 373 8.78 -22.18 -17.12
C ASP A 373 9.59 -23.38 -17.60
N GLU A 374 10.92 -23.24 -17.67
CA GLU A 374 11.85 -24.35 -17.96
C GLU A 374 11.64 -25.53 -17.00
N TYR A 375 11.58 -25.25 -15.70
CA TYR A 375 11.31 -26.28 -14.68
C TYR A 375 9.94 -26.96 -14.81
N GLN A 376 8.91 -26.23 -15.24
CA GLN A 376 7.59 -26.82 -15.47
C GLN A 376 7.56 -27.69 -16.73
N GLU A 377 8.27 -27.28 -17.79
CA GLU A 377 8.40 -28.06 -19.02
C GLU A 377 9.16 -29.36 -18.77
N GLU A 378 10.24 -29.34 -17.98
CA GLU A 378 10.97 -30.54 -17.53
C GLU A 378 10.11 -31.51 -16.75
N LYS A 379 9.21 -31.02 -15.86
CA LYS A 379 8.29 -31.87 -15.08
C LYS A 379 7.19 -32.55 -15.90
N THR A 380 6.92 -32.03 -17.09
CA THR A 380 5.82 -32.51 -17.95
C THR A 380 6.33 -33.46 -19.05
N ARG A 381 7.66 -33.51 -19.24
CA ARG A 381 8.35 -34.57 -20.00
C ARG A 381 8.59 -35.78 -19.10
#